data_AF-A0A1V4RPE4-F1
#
_entry.id   AF-A0A1V4RPE4-F1
#
_cell.length_a   1.000
_cell.length_b   1.000
_cell.length_c   1.000
_cell.angle_alpha   90.00
_cell.angle_beta   90.00
_cell.angle_gamma   90.00
#
_symmetry.space_group_name_H-M   'P 1'
#
loop_
_entity.id
_entity.type
_entity.pdbx_description
1 polymer ?
#
loop_
_entity_poly.entity_id
_entity_poly.type
_entity_poly.pdbx_seq_one_letter_code
_entity_poly.pdbx_strand_id
1 'polypeptide(L)'
;MNTNSDELKRICANCNHCFPSEPFTSDFAICLNDPDYEPYLDDILENQDFSSCQKLIKEKRFSWEQEACPDFDPVELPEEEFPLSPELRSVIDQLAKDGNLTSETFQQAIFEDMVDRIDWASVPVDKYVERLNNAKTPEEIEKAVKSLGCLISLKNKAAFHALFVYLKDLPPPTTVEQTHLRIEILRQLEYARNFKKKLARLLVNDLFRTPSNNTTRGWYTAVFRFFENSSVEIAEKELTTMLDSPQFSHRIKRRVKTILDELNWKSQGYL
;
A
#
# COMPACT_ATOMS: atom_id res chain seq x y z
N MET A 1 -16.15 2.65 36.23
CA MET A 1 -17.62 2.78 36.18
C MET A 1 -18.10 1.69 35.25
N ASN A 2 -19.02 0.84 35.72
CA ASN A 2 -19.60 -0.27 34.96
C ASN A 2 -20.21 0.25 33.65
N THR A 3 -19.59 -0.06 32.52
CA THR A 3 -20.27 -0.01 31.22
C THR A 3 -21.01 -1.33 31.07
N ASN A 4 -22.26 -1.37 31.55
CA ASN A 4 -23.24 -2.33 31.03
C ASN A 4 -23.36 -2.06 29.52
N SER A 5 -23.05 -3.07 28.71
CA SER A 5 -23.37 -3.12 27.28
C SER A 5 -24.87 -3.36 27.00
N ASP A 6 -25.72 -3.45 28.02
CA ASP A 6 -26.89 -4.35 27.93
C ASP A 6 -28.28 -3.71 27.91
N GLU A 7 -28.42 -2.43 27.57
CA GLU A 7 -29.74 -1.93 27.17
C GLU A 7 -29.59 -1.01 25.97
N LEU A 8 -29.53 -1.60 24.76
CA LEU A 8 -30.02 -0.88 23.59
C LEU A 8 -31.36 -0.27 23.99
N LYS A 9 -31.51 1.04 23.83
CA LYS A 9 -32.77 1.72 24.13
C LYS A 9 -33.89 0.91 23.48
N ARG A 10 -34.96 0.64 24.22
CA ARG A 10 -36.16 -0.04 23.75
C ARG A 10 -36.88 0.86 22.74
N ILE A 11 -36.27 1.02 21.56
CA ILE A 11 -36.80 1.72 20.39
C ILE A 11 -36.91 0.71 19.24
N CYS A 12 -37.94 0.83 18.42
CA CYS A 12 -38.21 -0.09 17.33
C CYS A 12 -37.04 -0.19 16.34
N ALA A 13 -36.24 0.87 16.15
CA ALA A 13 -35.05 0.85 15.30
C ALA A 13 -34.03 -0.24 15.66
N ASN A 14 -34.02 -0.71 16.91
CA ASN A 14 -33.11 -1.75 17.38
C ASN A 14 -33.73 -3.16 17.36
N CYS A 15 -34.84 -3.37 16.64
CA CYS A 15 -35.56 -4.65 16.55
C CYS A 15 -35.20 -5.40 15.25
N ASN A 16 -35.05 -6.72 15.31
CA ASN A 16 -34.84 -7.59 14.13
C ASN A 16 -35.94 -7.48 13.08
N HIS A 17 -37.14 -7.05 13.49
CA HIS A 17 -38.30 -6.91 12.61
C HIS A 17 -38.45 -5.51 12.01
N CYS A 18 -37.57 -4.56 12.35
CA CYS A 18 -37.65 -3.19 11.85
C CYS A 18 -36.94 -3.06 10.50
N PHE A 19 -37.65 -2.57 9.49
CA PHE A 19 -37.12 -2.40 8.13
C PHE A 19 -37.38 -0.99 7.62
N PRO A 20 -36.52 -0.43 6.75
CA PRO A 20 -36.81 0.85 6.11
C PRO A 20 -38.07 0.74 5.25
N SER A 21 -38.89 1.79 5.25
CA SER A 21 -40.14 1.84 4.48
C SER A 21 -39.94 2.01 2.98
N GLU A 22 -38.73 2.38 2.54
CA GLU A 22 -38.36 2.56 1.13
C GLU A 22 -36.87 2.18 0.94
N PRO A 23 -36.43 1.82 -0.29
CA PRO A 23 -35.02 1.61 -0.58
C PRO A 23 -34.24 2.92 -0.40
N PHE A 24 -33.17 2.87 0.38
CA PHE A 24 -32.29 4.00 0.74
C PHE A 24 -32.93 5.03 1.68
N THR A 25 -32.12 5.50 2.64
CA THR A 25 -32.41 6.50 3.70
C THR A 25 -33.84 7.03 3.74
N SER A 26 -34.77 6.23 4.27
CA SER A 26 -36.13 6.69 4.57
C SER A 26 -36.16 7.28 5.96
N ASP A 27 -36.92 8.34 6.18
CA ASP A 27 -37.21 8.90 7.51
C ASP A 27 -38.17 8.02 8.32
N PHE A 28 -38.70 6.95 7.70
CA PHE A 28 -39.68 6.05 8.31
C PHE A 28 -39.32 4.58 8.13
N ALA A 29 -39.75 3.77 9.10
CA ALA A 29 -39.60 2.33 9.13
C ALA A 29 -40.95 1.61 9.13
N ILE A 30 -40.94 0.31 8.85
CA ILE A 30 -42.06 -0.62 8.94
C ILE A 30 -41.67 -1.82 9.80
N CYS A 31 -42.67 -2.56 10.29
CA CYS A 31 -42.47 -3.78 11.08
C CYS A 31 -42.83 -4.99 10.22
N LEU A 32 -41.85 -5.86 9.94
CA LEU A 32 -42.08 -7.09 9.17
C LEU A 32 -42.78 -8.18 9.99
N ASN A 33 -42.88 -8.02 11.32
CA ASN A 33 -43.68 -8.91 12.16
C ASN A 33 -45.17 -8.54 12.17
N ASP A 34 -45.58 -7.51 11.43
CA ASP A 34 -47.00 -7.19 11.26
C ASP A 34 -47.62 -8.14 10.21
N PRO A 35 -48.68 -8.91 10.56
CA PRO A 35 -49.28 -9.91 9.68
C PRO A 35 -49.73 -9.40 8.32
N ASP A 36 -50.05 -8.11 8.20
CA ASP A 36 -50.48 -7.54 6.92
C ASP A 36 -49.33 -7.50 5.88
N TYR A 37 -48.07 -7.62 6.32
CA TYR A 37 -46.92 -7.73 5.43
C TYR A 37 -46.60 -9.17 5.01
N GLU A 38 -47.20 -10.20 5.62
CA GLU A 38 -46.95 -11.62 5.32
C GLU A 38 -47.02 -11.94 3.81
N PRO A 39 -48.00 -11.43 3.02
CA PRO A 39 -48.07 -11.71 1.59
C PRO A 39 -46.96 -11.09 0.75
N TYR A 40 -46.17 -10.17 1.31
CA TYR A 40 -45.16 -9.37 0.61
C TYR A 40 -43.74 -9.61 1.12
N LEU A 41 -43.55 -10.49 2.12
CA LEU A 41 -42.24 -10.69 2.75
C LEU A 41 -41.18 -11.16 1.76
N ASP A 42 -41.52 -12.08 0.86
CA ASP A 42 -40.57 -12.59 -0.15
C ASP A 42 -40.09 -11.48 -1.09
N ASP A 43 -41.02 -10.64 -1.58
CA ASP A 43 -40.70 -9.50 -2.45
C ASP A 43 -39.83 -8.46 -1.73
N ILE A 44 -40.13 -8.17 -0.45
CA ILE A 44 -39.39 -7.19 0.36
C ILE A 44 -37.99 -7.71 0.74
N LEU A 45 -37.88 -8.97 1.16
CA LEU A 45 -36.63 -9.53 1.68
C LEU A 45 -35.68 -9.97 0.55
N GLU A 46 -36.18 -10.61 -0.50
CA GLU A 46 -35.34 -11.13 -1.58
C GLU A 46 -35.03 -10.07 -2.64
N ASN A 47 -36.01 -9.23 -2.98
CA ASN A 47 -35.91 -8.30 -4.11
C ASN A 47 -35.84 -6.83 -3.70
N GLN A 48 -36.03 -6.52 -2.41
CA GLN A 48 -36.20 -5.14 -1.91
C GLN A 48 -37.28 -4.36 -2.69
N ASP A 49 -38.32 -5.07 -3.15
CA ASP A 49 -39.40 -4.49 -3.92
C ASP A 49 -40.60 -4.16 -3.03
N PHE A 50 -40.86 -2.86 -2.87
CA PHE A 50 -41.95 -2.33 -2.07
C PHE A 50 -43.18 -1.93 -2.92
N SER A 51 -43.11 -2.10 -4.25
CA SER A 51 -44.13 -1.65 -5.19
C SER A 51 -45.51 -2.27 -4.93
N SER A 52 -45.54 -3.55 -4.55
CA SER A 52 -46.75 -4.32 -4.25
C SER A 52 -47.48 -3.88 -2.97
N CYS A 53 -46.80 -3.23 -2.02
CA CYS A 53 -47.33 -2.90 -0.70
C CYS A 53 -47.23 -1.42 -0.32
N GLN A 54 -46.93 -0.51 -1.27
CA GLN A 54 -46.77 0.93 -0.99
C GLN A 54 -47.92 1.58 -0.21
N LYS A 55 -49.16 1.12 -0.46
CA LYS A 55 -50.33 1.63 0.26
C LYS A 55 -50.27 1.25 1.74
N LEU A 56 -49.95 0.00 2.03
CA LEU A 56 -49.80 -0.52 3.38
C LEU A 56 -48.64 0.17 4.12
N ILE A 57 -47.52 0.38 3.44
CA ILE A 57 -46.38 1.13 3.96
C ILE A 57 -46.78 2.53 4.40
N LYS A 58 -47.49 3.29 3.55
CA LYS A 58 -47.92 4.65 3.89
C LYS A 58 -48.84 4.70 5.13
N GLU A 59 -49.65 3.67 5.32
CA GLU A 59 -50.60 3.56 6.43
C GLU A 59 -49.91 3.15 7.74
N LYS A 60 -48.91 2.26 7.67
CA LYS A 60 -48.32 1.62 8.86
C LYS A 60 -46.89 2.05 9.20
N ARG A 61 -46.27 2.90 8.37
CA ARG A 61 -44.91 3.40 8.64
C ARG A 61 -44.86 4.22 9.93
N PHE A 62 -43.72 4.14 10.61
CA PHE A 62 -43.46 4.86 11.85
C PHE A 62 -42.09 5.54 11.84
N SER A 63 -41.88 6.47 12.77
CA SER A 63 -40.59 7.15 12.96
C SER A 63 -39.56 6.20 13.58
N TRP A 64 -38.30 6.33 13.19
CA TRP A 64 -37.18 5.57 13.77
C TRP A 64 -37.04 5.71 15.29
N GLU A 65 -37.59 6.79 15.87
CA GLU A 65 -37.54 7.06 17.31
C GLU A 65 -38.69 6.42 18.11
N GLN A 66 -39.57 5.64 17.47
CA GLN A 66 -40.71 5.02 18.14
C GLN A 66 -40.26 4.04 19.24
N GLU A 67 -40.91 4.10 20.40
CA GLU A 67 -40.70 3.15 21.51
C GLU A 67 -41.05 1.72 21.09
N ALA A 68 -40.26 0.76 21.57
CA ALA A 68 -40.39 -0.64 21.22
C ALA A 68 -41.70 -1.25 21.75
N CYS A 69 -42.29 -2.14 20.96
CA CYS A 69 -43.50 -2.86 21.31
C CYS A 69 -43.23 -4.03 22.31
N PRO A 70 -44.28 -4.71 22.80
CA PRO A 70 -44.13 -5.92 23.60
C PRO A 70 -43.42 -7.07 22.87
N ASP A 71 -43.56 -7.16 21.55
CA ASP A 71 -42.94 -8.17 20.68
C ASP A 71 -41.54 -7.75 20.18
N PHE A 72 -40.88 -6.87 20.93
CA PHE A 72 -39.54 -6.40 20.60
C PHE A 72 -38.53 -7.54 20.67
N ASP A 73 -37.93 -7.84 19.53
CA ASP A 73 -36.84 -8.79 19.39
C ASP A 73 -35.54 -8.02 19.11
N PRO A 74 -34.66 -7.83 20.11
CA PRO A 74 -33.46 -7.01 19.94
C PRO A 74 -32.55 -7.58 18.85
N VAL A 75 -31.97 -6.70 18.03
CA VAL A 75 -30.93 -7.10 17.09
C VAL A 75 -29.74 -7.65 17.88
N GLU A 76 -29.52 -8.96 17.75
CA GLU A 76 -28.28 -9.59 18.17
C GLU A 76 -27.24 -9.27 17.11
N LEU A 77 -26.37 -8.31 17.39
CA LEU A 77 -25.16 -8.13 16.57
C LEU A 77 -24.27 -9.35 16.85
N PRO A 78 -23.98 -10.20 15.85
CA PRO A 78 -23.03 -11.29 16.05
C PRO A 78 -21.69 -10.69 16.49
N GLU A 79 -21.07 -11.27 17.52
CA GLU A 79 -19.78 -10.81 18.05
C GLU A 79 -18.62 -10.98 17.03
N GLU A 80 -18.89 -11.62 15.89
CA GLU A 80 -18.00 -11.86 14.75
C GLU A 80 -18.71 -11.24 13.50
N GLU A 81 -18.15 -10.43 12.59
CA GLU A 81 -16.81 -10.36 12.02
C GLU A 81 -16.58 -8.97 11.38
N PHE A 82 -16.14 -7.99 12.15
CA PHE A 82 -15.06 -7.14 11.67
C PHE A 82 -14.02 -7.21 12.77
N PRO A 83 -12.92 -7.97 12.60
CA PRO A 83 -11.89 -7.98 13.61
C PRO A 83 -11.22 -6.61 13.57
N LEU A 84 -11.84 -5.59 14.17
CA LEU A 84 -11.22 -4.30 14.44
C LEU A 84 -10.01 -4.60 15.31
N SER A 85 -8.86 -4.14 14.88
CA SER A 85 -7.61 -4.39 15.57
C SER A 85 -7.68 -3.70 16.92
N PRO A 86 -6.94 -4.19 17.92
CA PRO A 86 -6.79 -3.45 19.18
C PRO A 86 -6.42 -1.98 18.95
N GLU A 87 -5.60 -1.71 17.93
CA GLU A 87 -5.17 -0.39 17.50
C GLU A 87 -6.34 0.44 16.96
N LEU A 88 -7.13 -0.10 16.03
CA LEU A 88 -8.31 0.56 15.47
C LEU A 88 -9.36 0.86 16.55
N ARG A 89 -9.58 -0.07 17.49
CA ARG A 89 -10.46 0.15 18.64
C ARG A 89 -9.99 1.34 19.48
N SER A 90 -8.70 1.41 19.77
CA SER A 90 -8.11 2.54 20.50
C SER A 90 -8.28 3.88 19.75
N VAL A 91 -8.12 3.89 18.43
CA VAL A 91 -8.30 5.08 17.60
C VAL A 91 -9.75 5.55 17.63
N ILE A 92 -10.71 4.64 17.46
CA ILE A 92 -12.15 4.94 17.51
C ILE A 92 -12.54 5.49 18.89
N ASP A 93 -12.06 4.87 19.97
CA ASP A 93 -12.31 5.33 21.35
C ASP A 93 -11.78 6.75 21.58
N GLN A 94 -10.62 7.08 20.99
CA GLN A 94 -10.04 8.42 21.07
C GLN A 94 -10.87 9.44 20.28
N LEU A 95 -11.24 9.12 19.04
CA LEU A 95 -12.10 9.97 18.22
C LEU A 95 -13.44 10.25 18.91
N ALA A 96 -14.01 9.24 19.58
CA ALA A 96 -15.24 9.38 20.36
C ALA A 96 -15.05 10.31 21.56
N LYS A 97 -13.96 10.14 22.33
CA LYS A 97 -13.63 10.99 23.49
C LYS A 97 -13.39 12.45 23.08
N ASP A 98 -12.76 12.67 21.94
CA ASP A 98 -12.43 13.99 21.44
C ASP A 98 -13.59 14.67 20.69
N GLY A 99 -14.75 14.00 20.56
CA GLY A 99 -15.91 14.50 19.83
C GLY A 99 -15.71 14.60 18.31
N ASN A 100 -14.68 13.94 17.78
CA ASN A 100 -14.28 13.96 16.37
C ASN A 100 -14.72 12.70 15.61
N LEU A 101 -15.49 11.82 16.23
CA LEU A 101 -16.02 10.63 15.59
C LEU A 101 -17.18 11.02 14.65
N THR A 102 -16.85 11.12 13.37
CA THR A 102 -17.79 11.31 12.27
C THR A 102 -17.73 10.10 11.35
N SER A 103 -18.70 9.97 10.43
CA SER A 103 -18.67 8.89 9.42
C SER A 103 -17.36 8.89 8.61
N GLU A 104 -16.85 10.08 8.26
CA GLU A 104 -15.60 10.24 7.50
C GLU A 104 -14.38 9.80 8.32
N THR A 105 -14.24 10.25 9.57
CA THR A 105 -13.08 9.88 10.40
C THR A 105 -13.11 8.40 10.77
N PHE A 106 -14.30 7.83 10.92
CA PHE A 106 -14.46 6.39 11.13
C PHE A 106 -14.04 5.57 9.90
N GLN A 107 -14.51 5.95 8.70
CA GLN A 107 -14.11 5.28 7.45
C GLN A 107 -12.61 5.38 7.19
N GLN A 108 -12.02 6.55 7.45
CA GLN A 108 -10.59 6.78 7.32
C GLN A 108 -9.79 5.86 8.27
N ALA A 109 -10.19 5.77 9.53
CA ALA A 109 -9.52 4.91 10.52
C ALA A 109 -9.59 3.42 10.11
N ILE A 110 -10.73 2.95 9.62
CA ILE A 110 -10.87 1.59 9.08
C ILE A 110 -9.93 1.38 7.90
N PHE A 111 -9.90 2.31 6.94
CA PHE A 111 -9.04 2.20 5.77
C PHE A 111 -7.55 2.13 6.14
N GLU A 112 -7.10 2.99 7.05
CA GLU A 112 -5.72 3.02 7.54
C GLU A 112 -5.33 1.70 8.22
N ASP A 113 -6.20 1.18 9.09
CA ASP A 113 -5.99 -0.12 9.73
C ASP A 113 -5.96 -1.27 8.71
N MET A 114 -6.83 -1.26 7.71
CA MET A 114 -6.79 -2.26 6.63
C MET A 114 -5.47 -2.20 5.86
N VAL A 115 -4.97 -1.00 5.55
CA VAL A 115 -3.70 -0.77 4.85
C VAL A 115 -2.52 -1.28 5.67
N ASP A 116 -2.53 -1.06 6.98
CA ASP A 116 -1.46 -1.47 7.90
C ASP A 116 -1.38 -3.00 8.08
N ARG A 117 -2.50 -3.69 7.88
CA ARG A 117 -2.56 -5.16 7.96
C ARG A 117 -2.15 -5.88 6.69
N ILE A 118 -2.01 -5.18 5.57
CA ILE A 118 -1.53 -5.80 4.35
C ILE A 118 -0.10 -6.29 4.58
N ASP A 119 0.15 -7.59 4.35
CA ASP A 119 1.51 -8.09 4.24
C ASP A 119 2.14 -7.61 2.93
N TRP A 120 2.62 -6.35 2.96
CA TRP A 120 3.24 -5.70 1.82
C TRP A 120 4.45 -6.47 1.28
N ALA A 121 5.10 -7.31 2.11
CA ALA A 121 6.22 -8.13 1.70
C ALA A 121 5.79 -9.30 0.79
N SER A 122 4.53 -9.72 0.85
CA SER A 122 3.96 -10.83 0.06
C SER A 122 3.01 -10.40 -1.06
N VAL A 123 2.68 -9.10 -1.18
CA VAL A 123 1.81 -8.60 -2.26
C VAL A 123 2.34 -9.03 -3.63
N PRO A 124 1.50 -9.66 -4.49
CA PRO A 124 1.89 -10.04 -5.85
C PRO A 124 2.30 -8.85 -6.71
N VAL A 125 3.35 -9.02 -7.50
CA VAL A 125 3.96 -7.93 -8.28
C VAL A 125 3.63 -7.96 -9.76
N ASP A 126 2.91 -8.98 -10.25
CA ASP A 126 2.70 -9.22 -11.69
C ASP A 126 2.07 -8.02 -12.40
N LYS A 127 1.04 -7.40 -11.80
CA LYS A 127 0.40 -6.19 -12.35
C LYS A 127 1.34 -4.99 -12.40
N TYR A 128 2.29 -4.89 -11.48
CA TYR A 128 3.28 -3.81 -11.48
C TYR A 128 4.35 -4.03 -12.55
N VAL A 129 4.77 -5.30 -12.75
CA VAL A 129 5.69 -5.71 -13.81
C VAL A 129 5.05 -5.50 -15.18
N GLU A 130 3.79 -5.89 -15.35
CA GLU A 130 3.04 -5.67 -16.58
C GLU A 130 2.94 -4.17 -16.90
N ARG A 131 2.62 -3.32 -15.92
CA ARG A 131 2.61 -1.87 -16.09
C ARG A 131 3.97 -1.31 -16.51
N LEU A 132 5.06 -1.80 -15.92
CA LEU A 132 6.41 -1.38 -16.29
C LEU A 132 6.75 -1.78 -17.74
N ASN A 133 6.42 -3.01 -18.13
CA ASN A 133 6.73 -3.54 -19.46
C ASN A 133 5.86 -2.93 -20.57
N ASN A 134 4.63 -2.52 -20.25
CA ASN A 134 3.69 -1.93 -21.19
C ASN A 134 3.75 -0.39 -21.23
N ALA A 135 4.54 0.24 -20.37
CA ALA A 135 4.70 1.69 -20.32
C ALA A 135 5.30 2.23 -21.64
N LYS A 136 4.69 3.28 -22.18
CA LYS A 136 5.07 3.90 -23.46
C LYS A 136 5.69 5.27 -23.29
N THR A 137 5.38 5.96 -22.19
CA THR A 137 5.93 7.30 -21.91
C THR A 137 6.94 7.26 -20.76
N PRO A 138 7.87 8.23 -20.70
CA PRO A 138 8.77 8.37 -19.56
C PRO A 138 8.03 8.51 -18.22
N GLU A 139 6.90 9.22 -18.17
CA GLU A 139 6.13 9.35 -16.91
C GLU A 139 5.51 8.03 -16.46
N GLU A 140 5.01 7.22 -17.40
CA GLU A 140 4.46 5.89 -17.10
C GLU A 140 5.54 4.97 -16.53
N ILE A 141 6.74 4.98 -17.13
CA ILE A 141 7.89 4.21 -16.66
C ILE A 141 8.27 4.67 -15.25
N GLU A 142 8.42 5.98 -15.03
CA GLU A 142 8.79 6.54 -13.73
C GLU A 142 7.77 6.14 -12.64
N LYS A 143 6.47 6.23 -12.96
CA LYS A 143 5.39 5.82 -12.04
C LYS A 143 5.45 4.33 -11.71
N ALA A 144 5.71 3.48 -12.70
CA ALA A 144 5.84 2.04 -12.49
C ALA A 144 7.09 1.71 -11.63
N VAL A 145 8.23 2.36 -11.89
CA VAL A 145 9.47 2.23 -11.11
C VAL A 145 9.24 2.64 -9.66
N LYS A 146 8.61 3.79 -9.41
CA LYS A 146 8.29 4.27 -8.05
C LYS A 146 7.33 3.34 -7.31
N SER A 147 6.35 2.78 -8.01
CA SER A 147 5.39 1.83 -7.42
C SER A 147 6.11 0.56 -6.93
N LEU A 148 7.01 0.01 -7.74
CA LEU A 148 7.87 -1.11 -7.33
C LEU A 148 8.84 -0.69 -6.20
N GLY A 149 9.39 0.52 -6.25
CA GLY A 149 10.23 1.08 -5.21
C GLY A 149 9.56 1.16 -3.84
N CYS A 150 8.28 1.54 -3.80
CA CYS A 150 7.46 1.52 -2.59
C CYS A 150 7.33 0.10 -2.02
N LEU A 151 7.05 -0.91 -2.86
CA LEU A 151 7.02 -2.30 -2.40
C LEU A 151 8.39 -2.77 -1.90
N ILE A 152 9.48 -2.33 -2.53
CA ILE A 152 10.86 -2.65 -2.08
C ILE A 152 11.13 -2.06 -0.69
N SER A 153 10.73 -0.81 -0.42
CA SER A 153 10.91 -0.20 0.91
C SER A 153 10.09 -0.93 1.98
N LEU A 154 8.96 -1.52 1.58
CA LEU A 154 8.12 -2.42 2.38
C LEU A 154 8.63 -3.88 2.39
N LYS A 155 9.91 -4.11 2.05
CA LYS A 155 10.62 -5.41 2.11
C LYS A 155 10.10 -6.48 1.13
N ASN A 156 9.34 -6.11 0.10
CA ASN A 156 8.89 -7.04 -0.93
C ASN A 156 10.06 -7.49 -1.84
N LYS A 157 10.47 -8.76 -1.69
CA LYS A 157 11.61 -9.33 -2.44
C LYS A 157 11.29 -9.54 -3.92
N ALA A 158 10.03 -9.81 -4.26
CA ALA A 158 9.60 -10.00 -5.65
C ALA A 158 9.69 -8.67 -6.41
N ALA A 159 9.30 -7.56 -5.78
CA ALA A 159 9.42 -6.22 -6.37
C ALA A 159 10.90 -5.86 -6.61
N PHE A 160 11.78 -6.16 -5.66
CA PHE A 160 13.22 -6.00 -5.85
C PHE A 160 13.73 -6.82 -7.04
N HIS A 161 13.33 -8.10 -7.12
CA HIS A 161 13.77 -8.97 -8.20
C HIS A 161 13.31 -8.47 -9.57
N ALA A 162 12.05 -8.07 -9.69
CA ALA A 162 11.48 -7.52 -10.91
C ALA A 162 12.27 -6.29 -11.39
N LEU A 163 12.48 -5.30 -10.52
CA LEU A 163 13.18 -4.08 -10.87
C LEU A 163 14.68 -4.31 -11.13
N PHE A 164 15.29 -5.26 -10.43
CA PHE A 164 16.67 -5.69 -10.65
C PHE A 164 16.86 -6.35 -12.02
N VAL A 165 15.95 -7.25 -12.42
CA VAL A 165 15.96 -7.89 -13.75
C VAL A 165 15.77 -6.83 -14.83
N TYR A 166 14.80 -5.93 -14.63
CA TYR A 166 14.57 -4.82 -15.55
C TYR A 166 15.84 -3.99 -15.77
N LEU A 167 16.51 -3.54 -14.70
CA LEU A 167 17.78 -2.79 -14.82
C LEU A 167 18.86 -3.59 -15.56
N LYS A 168 19.00 -4.88 -15.24
CA LYS A 168 20.02 -5.76 -15.83
C LYS A 168 19.86 -5.92 -17.34
N ASP A 169 18.63 -5.96 -17.81
CA ASP A 169 18.30 -6.25 -19.21
C ASP A 169 18.28 -4.97 -20.07
N LEU A 170 18.33 -3.78 -19.46
CA LEU A 170 18.44 -2.52 -20.20
C LEU A 170 19.77 -2.46 -21.00
N PRO A 171 19.73 -2.06 -22.29
CA PRO A 171 20.93 -1.86 -23.10
C PRO A 171 21.67 -0.58 -22.67
N PRO A 172 23.02 -0.51 -22.73
CA PRO A 172 23.78 0.66 -22.27
C PRO A 172 23.18 1.99 -22.70
N PRO A 173 23.10 3.00 -21.82
CA PRO A 173 22.39 4.24 -22.11
C PRO A 173 23.05 5.00 -23.25
N THR A 174 22.28 5.31 -24.28
CA THR A 174 22.70 6.15 -25.42
C THR A 174 22.14 7.56 -25.31
N THR A 175 21.14 7.79 -24.47
CA THR A 175 20.55 9.12 -24.20
C THR A 175 20.62 9.53 -22.73
N VAL A 176 20.39 10.82 -22.49
CA VAL A 176 20.41 11.41 -21.13
C VAL A 176 19.21 10.89 -20.33
N GLU A 177 18.05 10.75 -20.97
CA GLU A 177 16.81 10.23 -20.38
C GLU A 177 16.99 8.77 -19.93
N GLN A 178 17.64 7.94 -20.76
CA GLN A 178 17.97 6.56 -20.39
C GLN A 178 18.97 6.49 -19.23
N THR A 179 19.82 7.50 -19.08
CA THR A 179 20.72 7.65 -17.93
C THR A 179 19.93 8.03 -16.67
N HIS A 180 18.99 8.97 -16.77
CA HIS A 180 18.13 9.35 -15.66
C HIS A 180 17.25 8.21 -15.17
N LEU A 181 16.67 7.42 -16.09
CA LEU A 181 15.90 6.24 -15.74
C LEU A 181 16.70 5.24 -14.90
N ARG A 182 17.95 4.96 -15.28
CA ARG A 182 18.84 4.07 -14.51
C ARG A 182 19.13 4.60 -13.12
N ILE A 183 19.41 5.90 -13.01
CA ILE A 183 19.66 6.55 -11.71
C ILE A 183 18.42 6.40 -10.83
N GLU A 184 17.23 6.59 -11.39
CA GLU A 184 15.98 6.44 -10.65
C GLU A 184 15.76 4.99 -10.19
N ILE A 185 15.97 4.01 -11.08
CA ILE A 185 15.89 2.60 -10.70
C ILE A 185 16.89 2.25 -9.60
N LEU A 186 18.13 2.73 -9.69
CA LEU A 186 19.16 2.51 -8.66
C LEU A 186 18.71 3.06 -7.30
N ARG A 187 18.15 4.27 -7.25
CA ARG A 187 17.61 4.85 -6.00
C ARG A 187 16.55 3.97 -5.37
N GLN A 188 15.65 3.40 -6.17
CA GLN A 188 14.61 2.50 -5.66
C GLN A 188 15.20 1.18 -5.14
N LEU A 189 16.21 0.63 -5.83
CA LEU A 189 16.88 -0.62 -5.42
C LEU A 189 17.74 -0.46 -4.15
N GLU A 190 18.26 0.75 -3.89
CA GLU A 190 19.10 1.05 -2.73
C GLU A 190 18.40 0.87 -1.37
N TYR A 191 17.06 0.99 -1.32
CA TYR A 191 16.29 0.73 -0.10
C TYR A 191 16.43 -0.72 0.38
N ALA A 192 16.78 -1.66 -0.51
CA ALA A 192 16.87 -3.08 -0.19
C ALA A 192 18.26 -3.47 0.36
N ARG A 193 18.51 -3.17 1.64
CA ARG A 193 19.81 -3.41 2.31
C ARG A 193 20.37 -4.83 2.12
N ASN A 194 19.49 -5.84 2.11
CA ASN A 194 19.87 -7.26 2.03
C ASN A 194 20.41 -7.67 0.65
N PHE A 195 20.24 -6.85 -0.38
CA PHE A 195 20.65 -7.17 -1.75
C PHE A 195 21.83 -6.33 -2.25
N LYS A 196 22.45 -5.52 -1.38
CA LYS A 196 23.60 -4.64 -1.73
C LYS A 196 24.71 -5.41 -2.45
N LYS A 197 25.07 -6.62 -2.00
CA LYS A 197 26.11 -7.45 -2.65
C LYS A 197 25.75 -7.80 -4.10
N LYS A 198 24.50 -8.21 -4.36
CA LYS A 198 24.03 -8.57 -5.70
C LYS A 198 23.92 -7.34 -6.62
N LEU A 199 23.46 -6.22 -6.07
CA LEU A 199 23.37 -4.95 -6.77
C LEU A 199 24.75 -4.42 -7.16
N ALA A 200 25.72 -4.40 -6.24
CA ALA A 200 27.08 -3.95 -6.49
C ALA A 200 27.72 -4.63 -7.71
N ARG A 201 27.61 -5.97 -7.78
CA ARG A 201 28.11 -6.76 -8.91
C ARG A 201 27.42 -6.40 -10.23
N LEU A 202 26.11 -6.19 -10.21
CA LEU A 202 25.38 -5.76 -11.40
C LEU A 202 25.87 -4.40 -11.89
N LEU A 203 26.04 -3.43 -10.98
CA LEU A 203 26.45 -2.08 -11.33
C LEU A 203 27.84 -2.04 -11.96
N VAL A 204 28.81 -2.76 -11.41
CA VAL A 204 30.15 -2.84 -12.00
C VAL A 204 30.10 -3.48 -13.39
N ASN A 205 29.41 -4.61 -13.54
CA ASN A 205 29.23 -5.25 -14.85
C ASN A 205 28.58 -4.31 -15.88
N ASP A 206 27.63 -3.48 -15.45
CA ASP A 206 26.99 -2.49 -16.32
C ASP A 206 27.95 -1.35 -16.72
N LEU A 207 28.83 -0.91 -15.81
CA LEU A 207 29.90 0.05 -16.15
C LEU A 207 30.86 -0.50 -17.20
N PHE A 208 31.23 -1.78 -17.14
CA PHE A 208 32.04 -2.43 -18.18
C PHE A 208 31.34 -2.47 -19.56
N ARG A 209 30.01 -2.46 -19.60
CA ARG A 209 29.25 -2.42 -20.85
C ARG A 209 28.96 -1.00 -21.33
N THR A 210 29.20 0.01 -20.49
CA THR A 210 28.76 1.39 -20.73
C THR A 210 29.95 2.31 -21.03
N PRO A 211 30.00 2.96 -22.21
CA PRO A 211 31.07 3.90 -22.51
C PRO A 211 31.03 5.08 -21.55
N SER A 212 32.17 5.55 -21.06
CA SER A 212 32.27 6.74 -20.22
C SER A 212 32.32 8.01 -21.07
N ASN A 213 31.19 8.70 -21.22
CA ASN A 213 31.09 9.95 -21.98
C ASN A 213 30.17 10.95 -21.26
N ASN A 214 29.87 12.10 -21.89
CA ASN A 214 29.04 13.13 -21.27
C ASN A 214 27.61 12.65 -20.96
N THR A 215 27.03 11.79 -21.80
CA THR A 215 25.69 11.22 -21.60
C THR A 215 25.64 10.33 -20.37
N THR A 216 26.63 9.43 -20.23
CA THR A 216 26.63 8.38 -19.19
C THR A 216 27.35 8.80 -17.91
N ARG A 217 27.98 9.99 -17.88
CA ARG A 217 28.68 10.51 -16.70
C ARG A 217 27.79 10.53 -15.45
N GLY A 218 26.51 10.85 -15.60
CA GLY A 218 25.53 10.81 -14.51
C GLY A 218 25.38 9.41 -13.92
N TRP A 219 25.35 8.39 -14.78
CA TRP A 219 25.27 6.99 -14.35
C TRP A 219 26.50 6.54 -13.57
N TYR A 220 27.71 6.80 -14.09
CA TYR A 220 28.96 6.53 -13.37
C TYR A 220 28.99 7.22 -11.99
N THR A 221 28.54 8.47 -11.93
CA THR A 221 28.48 9.23 -10.68
C THR A 221 27.52 8.58 -9.66
N ALA A 222 26.35 8.12 -10.11
CA ALA A 222 25.39 7.44 -9.23
C ALA A 222 25.93 6.10 -8.73
N VAL A 223 26.54 5.30 -9.60
CA VAL A 223 27.16 4.02 -9.21
C VAL A 223 28.30 4.24 -8.20
N PHE A 224 29.16 5.23 -8.40
CA PHE A 224 30.21 5.52 -7.42
C PHE A 224 29.67 5.99 -6.07
N ARG A 225 28.62 6.81 -6.05
CA ARG A 225 27.93 7.18 -4.80
C ARG A 225 27.33 5.98 -4.08
N PHE A 226 26.81 5.00 -4.80
CA PHE A 226 26.37 3.74 -4.20
C PHE A 226 27.52 3.06 -3.44
N PHE A 227 28.71 2.99 -4.04
CA PHE A 227 29.87 2.37 -3.41
C PHE A 227 30.43 3.18 -2.23
N GLU A 228 30.43 4.52 -2.31
CA GLU A 228 30.81 5.42 -1.21
C GLU A 228 29.98 5.19 0.07
N ASN A 229 28.75 4.68 -0.10
CA ASN A 229 27.81 4.33 0.98
C ASN A 229 27.68 2.82 1.21
N SER A 230 28.62 2.03 0.68
CA SER A 230 28.68 0.57 0.84
C SER A 230 29.73 0.18 1.87
N SER A 231 29.73 -1.08 2.30
CA SER A 231 30.79 -1.61 3.16
C SER A 231 32.09 -1.80 2.36
N VAL A 232 33.23 -1.61 3.01
CA VAL A 232 34.57 -1.82 2.42
C VAL A 232 34.69 -3.18 1.72
N GLU A 233 34.19 -4.26 2.33
CA GLU A 233 34.19 -5.63 1.74
C GLU A 233 33.52 -5.68 0.35
N ILE A 234 32.42 -4.95 0.17
CA ILE A 234 31.65 -4.94 -1.09
C ILE A 234 32.39 -4.11 -2.13
N ALA A 235 32.86 -2.92 -1.73
CA ALA A 235 33.55 -2.01 -2.62
C ALA A 235 34.87 -2.62 -3.11
N GLU A 236 35.71 -3.17 -2.22
CA GLU A 236 36.98 -3.79 -2.58
C GLU A 236 36.78 -4.96 -3.54
N LYS A 237 35.83 -5.85 -3.24
CA LYS A 237 35.56 -7.01 -4.08
C LYS A 237 35.18 -6.64 -5.51
N GLU A 238 34.28 -5.68 -5.67
CA GLU A 238 33.70 -5.38 -6.99
C GLU A 238 34.52 -4.32 -7.74
N LEU A 239 34.97 -3.24 -7.08
CA LEU A 239 35.65 -2.12 -7.75
C LEU A 239 37.11 -2.41 -8.10
N THR A 240 37.82 -3.28 -7.38
CA THR A 240 39.23 -3.58 -7.68
C THR A 240 39.40 -4.10 -9.11
N THR A 241 38.42 -4.87 -9.61
CA THR A 241 38.39 -5.37 -11.00
C THR A 241 38.48 -4.25 -12.05
N MET A 242 38.01 -3.03 -11.73
CA MET A 242 38.05 -1.88 -12.62
C MET A 242 39.45 -1.25 -12.70
N LEU A 243 40.31 -1.44 -11.69
CA LEU A 243 41.66 -0.88 -11.66
C LEU A 243 42.58 -1.55 -12.67
N ASP A 244 42.40 -2.85 -12.88
CA ASP A 244 43.22 -3.65 -13.80
C ASP A 244 42.74 -3.56 -15.26
N SER A 245 41.48 -3.21 -15.47
CA SER A 245 40.89 -3.14 -16.81
C SER A 245 41.49 -1.99 -17.66
N PRO A 246 41.89 -2.23 -18.92
CA PRO A 246 42.36 -1.18 -19.82
C PRO A 246 41.23 -0.27 -20.33
N GLN A 247 39.96 -0.68 -20.19
CA GLN A 247 38.80 0.07 -20.66
C GLN A 247 38.60 1.39 -19.90
N PHE A 248 38.94 1.41 -18.62
CA PHE A 248 38.70 2.58 -17.78
C PHE A 248 39.86 3.56 -17.84
N SER A 249 39.54 4.82 -18.09
CA SER A 249 40.53 5.90 -18.07
C SER A 249 41.23 6.02 -16.72
N HIS A 250 42.43 6.59 -16.72
CA HIS A 250 43.16 6.91 -15.49
C HIS A 250 42.31 7.73 -14.50
N ARG A 251 41.42 8.61 -15.00
CA ARG A 251 40.52 9.40 -14.15
C ARG A 251 39.52 8.54 -13.38
N ILE A 252 38.91 7.55 -14.04
CA ILE A 252 38.00 6.60 -13.40
C ILE A 252 38.74 5.74 -12.37
N LYS A 253 39.91 5.21 -12.75
CA LYS A 253 40.74 4.41 -11.84
C LYS A 253 41.15 5.20 -10.60
N ARG A 254 41.49 6.49 -10.76
CA ARG A 254 41.77 7.38 -9.63
C ARG A 254 40.54 7.53 -8.73
N ARG A 255 39.34 7.74 -9.30
CA ARG A 255 38.10 7.83 -8.51
C ARG A 255 37.84 6.54 -7.73
N VAL A 256 38.02 5.37 -8.34
CA VAL A 256 37.89 4.08 -7.66
C VAL A 256 38.84 3.98 -6.48
N LYS A 257 40.14 4.29 -6.65
CA LYS A 257 41.12 4.29 -5.55
C LYS A 257 40.68 5.19 -4.39
N THR A 258 40.26 6.42 -4.70
CA THR A 258 39.75 7.35 -3.67
C THR A 258 38.60 6.76 -2.86
N ILE A 259 37.64 6.10 -3.49
CA ILE A 259 36.51 5.48 -2.79
C ILE A 259 37.00 4.36 -1.86
N LEU A 260 37.92 3.51 -2.34
CA LEU A 260 38.47 2.41 -1.53
C LEU A 260 39.28 2.93 -0.34
N ASP A 261 40.11 3.96 -0.55
CA ASP A 261 40.91 4.59 0.49
C ASP A 261 40.02 5.23 1.56
N GLU A 262 38.99 5.98 1.15
CA GLU A 262 38.01 6.61 2.06
C GLU A 262 37.23 5.56 2.89
N LEU A 263 36.83 4.44 2.29
CA LEU A 263 36.14 3.37 3.00
C LEU A 263 37.05 2.62 3.96
N ASN A 264 38.32 2.41 3.60
CA ASN A 264 39.33 1.82 4.48
C ASN A 264 39.64 2.72 5.68
N TRP A 265 39.70 4.03 5.48
CA TRP A 265 39.84 4.97 6.60
C TRP A 265 38.64 4.95 7.54
N LYS A 266 37.41 4.89 6.99
CA LYS A 266 36.18 4.79 7.80
C LYS A 266 36.10 3.47 8.57
N SER A 267 36.52 2.34 7.99
CA SER A 267 36.46 1.03 8.66
C SER A 267 37.44 0.91 9.84
N GLN A 268 38.50 1.72 9.84
CA GLN A 268 39.50 1.79 10.91
C GLN A 268 39.11 2.75 12.06
N GLY A 269 37.94 3.39 12.00
CA GLY A 269 37.41 4.22 13.09
C GLY A 269 37.98 5.64 13.16
N TYR A 270 38.54 6.15 12.05
CA TYR A 270 39.10 7.51 11.99
C TYR A 270 38.07 8.61 11.68
N LEU A 271 36.77 8.26 11.59
CA LEU A 271 35.63 9.17 11.43
C LEU A 271 34.37 8.62 12.10
#